data_AF-A0A4R2NIU1-F1
#
_entry.id   AF-A0A4R2NIU1-F1
#
_cell.length_a   1.000
_cell.length_b   1.000
_cell.length_c   1.000
_cell.angle_alpha   90.00
_cell.angle_beta   90.00
_cell.angle_gamma   90.00
#
_symmetry.space_group_name_H-M   'P 1'
#
loop_
_entity.id
_entity.type
_entity.pdbx_description
1 polymer ?
#
loop_
_entity_poly.entity_id
_entity_poly.type
_entity_poly.pdbx_seq_one_letter_code
_entity_poly.pdbx_strand_id
1 'polypeptide(L)'
;MRPLLPLALSAVAVAGQSAWAISLPKDERLGIVRQECTRCHSLRNIANSEGKTRDEWIEHVIDMTDIENRPDNMQAVVDYLFEYFPPWEGQN
;
A
#
# COMPACT_ATOMS: atom_id res chain seq x y z
N MET A 1 17.79 49.33 39.76
CA MET A 1 16.82 48.76 38.80
C MET A 1 17.60 47.99 37.74
N ARG A 2 17.52 46.65 37.74
CA ARG A 2 18.02 45.77 36.66
C ARG A 2 16.97 44.67 36.49
N PRO A 3 16.21 44.62 35.39
CA PRO A 3 15.26 43.54 35.19
C PRO A 3 16.00 42.29 34.73
N LEU A 4 15.73 41.17 35.40
CA LEU A 4 16.15 39.83 34.96
C LEU A 4 15.20 39.37 33.86
N LEU A 5 15.74 39.13 32.66
CA LEU A 5 15.01 38.53 31.54
C LEU A 5 15.04 36.99 31.68
N PRO A 6 13.91 36.28 31.57
CA PRO A 6 13.93 34.82 31.57
C PRO A 6 14.36 34.32 30.18
N LEU A 7 15.32 33.40 30.15
CA LEU A 7 15.57 32.57 28.97
C LEU A 7 14.36 31.66 28.76
N ALA A 8 13.56 31.95 27.73
CA ALA A 8 12.53 31.04 27.26
C ALA A 8 13.20 29.90 26.48
N LEU A 9 13.17 28.70 27.05
CA LEU A 9 13.63 27.47 26.40
C LEU A 9 12.55 27.04 25.39
N SER A 10 12.78 27.30 24.10
CA SER A 10 11.87 26.86 23.04
C SER A 10 11.95 25.35 22.87
N ALA A 11 10.95 24.62 23.38
CA ALA A 11 10.74 23.22 23.07
C ALA A 11 10.24 23.11 21.61
N VAL A 12 11.14 22.77 20.70
CA VAL A 12 10.76 22.41 19.32
C VAL A 12 10.10 21.04 19.39
N ALA A 13 8.77 21.01 19.36
CA ALA A 13 8.01 19.79 19.14
C ALA A 13 8.30 19.31 17.71
N VAL A 14 9.13 18.26 17.59
CA VAL A 14 9.28 17.54 16.32
C VAL A 14 7.96 16.82 16.08
N ALA A 15 7.08 17.45 15.30
CA ALA A 15 5.90 16.79 14.76
C ALA A 15 6.41 15.58 13.95
N GLY A 16 6.15 14.37 14.47
CA GLY A 16 6.46 13.14 13.77
C GLY A 16 5.80 13.18 12.40
N GLN A 17 6.63 13.17 11.35
CA GLN A 17 6.17 13.02 9.99
C GLN A 17 5.43 11.68 9.93
N SER A 18 4.11 11.74 9.85
CA SER A 18 3.31 10.56 9.60
C SER A 18 3.71 10.08 8.21
N ALA A 19 4.51 9.02 8.14
CA ALA A 19 4.80 8.33 6.91
C ALA A 19 3.45 8.05 6.26
N TRP A 20 3.21 8.66 5.11
CA TRP A 20 1.96 8.58 4.38
C TRP A 20 1.69 7.10 4.13
N ALA A 21 0.83 6.50 4.95
CA ALA A 21 0.37 5.15 4.70
C ALA A 21 -0.35 5.22 3.37
N ILE A 22 0.26 4.66 2.31
CA ILE A 22 -0.38 4.63 1.00
C ILE A 22 -1.70 3.88 1.20
N SER A 23 -2.80 4.63 1.11
CA SER A 23 -4.12 4.06 1.26
C SER A 23 -4.47 3.40 -0.05
N LEU A 24 -4.50 2.07 -0.04
CA LEU A 24 -5.04 1.29 -1.16
C LEU A 24 -6.50 1.74 -1.44
N PRO A 25 -6.91 1.86 -2.71
CA PRO A 25 -8.28 2.21 -3.09
C PRO A 25 -9.32 1.33 -2.39
N LYS A 26 -10.39 1.94 -1.88
CA LYS A 26 -11.39 1.23 -1.09
C LYS A 26 -12.56 0.79 -1.95
N ASP A 27 -12.72 -0.51 -2.11
CA ASP A 27 -13.91 -1.15 -2.66
C ASP A 27 -14.23 -2.45 -1.89
N GLU A 28 -15.23 -3.19 -2.36
CA GLU A 28 -15.63 -4.49 -1.80
C GLU A 28 -14.54 -5.57 -1.91
N ARG A 29 -13.68 -5.49 -2.93
CA ARG A 29 -12.61 -6.46 -3.21
C ARG A 29 -11.36 -6.23 -2.37
N LEU A 30 -11.13 -5.01 -1.87
CA LEU A 30 -10.01 -4.72 -0.97
C LEU A 30 -10.02 -5.62 0.28
N GLY A 31 -11.20 -5.99 0.79
CA GLY A 31 -11.32 -6.93 1.90
C GLY A 31 -10.74 -8.31 1.57
N ILE A 32 -11.04 -8.82 0.37
CA ILE A 32 -10.54 -10.08 -0.17
C ILE A 32 -9.02 -9.99 -0.36
N VAL A 33 -8.53 -8.94 -1.00
CA VAL A 33 -7.07 -8.73 -1.21
C VAL A 33 -6.32 -8.69 0.12
N ARG A 34 -6.87 -8.02 1.14
CA ARG A 34 -6.26 -8.01 2.48
C ARG A 34 -6.25 -9.39 3.10
N GLN A 35 -7.35 -10.13 3.03
CA GLN A 35 -7.43 -11.48 3.59
C GLN A 35 -6.43 -12.43 2.93
N GLU A 36 -6.33 -12.40 1.61
CA GLU A 36 -5.52 -13.35 0.83
C GLU A 36 -4.04 -12.96 0.80
N CYS A 37 -3.74 -11.71 0.44
CA CYS A 37 -2.38 -11.28 0.14
C CYS A 37 -1.57 -10.83 1.36
N THR A 38 -2.18 -10.75 2.56
CA THR A 38 -1.44 -10.41 3.80
C THR A 38 -1.06 -11.59 4.69
N ARG A 39 -1.31 -12.82 4.21
CA ARG A 39 -0.92 -14.06 4.90
C ARG A 39 0.60 -14.19 5.08
N CYS A 40 1.39 -13.59 4.19
CA CYS A 40 2.86 -13.71 4.20
C CYS A 40 3.58 -12.38 4.48
N HIS A 41 3.08 -11.24 3.96
CA HIS A 41 3.69 -9.91 4.16
C HIS A 41 2.68 -8.77 3.93
N SER A 42 3.10 -7.52 4.19
CA SER A 42 2.25 -6.33 3.93
C SER A 42 2.06 -6.05 2.43
N LEU A 43 1.02 -5.29 2.07
CA LEU A 43 0.70 -4.88 0.69
C LEU A 43 1.49 -3.64 0.19
N ARG A 44 2.54 -3.22 0.90
CA ARG A 44 3.28 -1.99 0.61
C ARG A 44 3.85 -1.95 -0.81
N ASN A 45 4.23 -3.09 -1.38
CA ASN A 45 4.84 -3.14 -2.70
C ASN A 45 3.82 -2.97 -3.84
N ILE A 46 2.55 -3.38 -3.64
CA ILE A 46 1.46 -3.16 -4.62
C ILE A 46 1.20 -1.66 -4.75
N ALA A 47 1.10 -0.97 -3.62
CA ALA A 47 0.92 0.47 -3.52
C ALA A 47 2.02 1.31 -4.23
N ASN A 48 3.21 0.74 -4.42
CA ASN A 48 4.34 1.39 -5.09
C ASN A 48 4.69 0.73 -6.44
N SER A 49 3.81 -0.15 -6.96
CA SER A 49 4.07 -0.82 -8.23
C SER A 49 3.93 0.14 -9.41
N GLU A 50 4.65 -0.13 -10.49
CA GLU A 50 4.46 0.55 -11.79
C GLU A 50 3.19 0.07 -12.53
N GLY A 51 2.38 -0.74 -11.85
CA GLY A 51 1.24 -1.43 -12.44
C GLY A 51 1.63 -2.61 -13.33
N LYS A 52 0.65 -3.43 -13.68
CA LYS A 52 0.81 -4.61 -14.55
C LYS A 52 -0.45 -4.86 -15.36
N THR A 53 -0.28 -5.50 -16.51
CA THR A 53 -1.41 -6.10 -17.24
C THR A 53 -2.09 -7.16 -16.38
N ARG A 54 -3.31 -7.56 -16.77
CA ARG A 54 -4.06 -8.61 -16.08
C ARG A 54 -3.27 -9.92 -16.00
N ASP A 55 -2.66 -10.36 -17.10
CA ASP A 55 -1.93 -11.62 -17.16
C ASP A 55 -0.68 -11.58 -16.28
N GLU A 56 0.05 -10.47 -16.29
CA GLU A 56 1.19 -10.27 -15.40
C GLU A 56 0.78 -10.19 -13.92
N TRP A 57 -0.42 -9.71 -13.59
CA TRP A 57 -0.94 -9.80 -12.21
C TRP A 57 -1.28 -11.24 -11.81
N ILE A 58 -1.79 -12.06 -12.73
CA ILE A 58 -2.01 -13.49 -12.48
C ILE A 58 -0.68 -14.18 -12.17
N GLU A 59 0.32 -13.96 -13.02
CA GLU A 59 1.67 -14.51 -12.83
C GLU A 59 2.27 -14.02 -11.51
N HIS A 60 2.13 -12.74 -11.18
CA HIS A 60 2.62 -12.20 -9.92
C HIS A 60 1.98 -12.87 -8.69
N VAL A 61 0.67 -13.13 -8.70
CA VAL A 61 0.02 -13.84 -7.58
C VAL A 61 0.50 -15.29 -7.50
N ILE A 62 0.72 -15.94 -8.64
CA ILE A 62 1.30 -17.29 -8.71
C ILE A 62 2.71 -17.32 -8.14
N ASP A 63 3.56 -16.32 -8.43
CA ASP A 63 4.92 -16.25 -7.91
C ASP A 63 4.95 -15.94 -6.41
N MET A 64 3.96 -15.20 -5.92
CA MET A 64 3.85 -14.85 -4.51
C MET A 64 3.24 -15.95 -3.64
N THR A 65 2.58 -16.95 -4.25
CA THR A 65 1.85 -18.00 -3.54
C THR A 65 2.21 -19.40 -4.05
N ASP A 66 2.55 -20.30 -3.14
CA ASP A 66 2.56 -21.72 -3.48
C ASP A 66 1.13 -22.26 -3.73
N ILE A 67 1.03 -23.53 -4.10
CA ILE A 67 -0.27 -24.15 -4.42
C ILE A 67 -1.21 -24.21 -3.20
N GLU A 68 -0.68 -24.27 -1.98
CA GLU A 68 -1.44 -24.37 -0.73
C GLU A 68 -1.92 -22.99 -0.24
N ASN A 69 -1.23 -21.92 -0.63
CA ASN A 69 -1.51 -20.54 -0.26
C ASN A 69 -2.10 -19.71 -1.40
N ARG A 70 -2.39 -20.33 -2.55
CA ARG A 70 -3.04 -19.66 -3.67
C ARG A 70 -4.41 -19.11 -3.23
N PRO A 71 -4.79 -17.88 -3.63
CA PRO A 71 -6.07 -17.33 -3.21
C PRO A 71 -7.25 -18.15 -3.73
N ASP A 72 -8.20 -18.48 -2.85
CA ASP A 72 -9.45 -19.14 -3.25
C ASP A 72 -10.24 -18.25 -4.23
N ASN A 73 -10.13 -16.93 -4.06
CA ASN A 73 -10.76 -15.93 -4.92
C ASN A 73 -9.73 -15.20 -5.80
N MET A 74 -8.97 -15.98 -6.58
CA MET A 74 -7.97 -15.46 -7.53
C MET A 74 -8.54 -14.37 -8.46
N GLN A 75 -9.76 -14.56 -8.96
CA GLN A 75 -10.36 -13.61 -9.89
C GLN A 75 -10.60 -12.24 -9.24
N ALA A 76 -11.18 -12.18 -8.04
CA ALA A 76 -11.39 -10.90 -7.35
C ALA A 76 -10.08 -10.18 -6.99
N VAL A 77 -9.04 -10.94 -6.65
CA VAL A 77 -7.70 -10.39 -6.39
C VAL A 77 -7.14 -9.74 -7.66
N VAL A 78 -7.13 -10.48 -8.77
CA VAL A 78 -6.59 -9.99 -10.05
C VAL A 78 -7.42 -8.82 -10.60
N ASP A 79 -8.75 -8.87 -10.49
CA ASP A 79 -9.63 -7.78 -10.90
C ASP A 79 -9.32 -6.49 -10.16
N TYR A 80 -9.16 -6.57 -8.83
CA TYR A 80 -8.78 -5.41 -8.02
C TYR A 80 -7.40 -4.87 -8.40
N LEU A 81 -6.41 -5.75 -8.56
CA LEU A 81 -5.04 -5.34 -8.91
C LEU A 81 -4.99 -4.67 -10.29
N PHE A 82 -5.67 -5.24 -11.28
CA PHE A 82 -5.73 -4.67 -12.62
C PHE A 82 -6.52 -3.36 -12.69
N GLU A 83 -7.63 -3.23 -11.96
CA GLU A 83 -8.45 -2.02 -11.96
C GLU A 83 -7.71 -0.81 -11.36
N TYR A 84 -6.99 -1.02 -10.25
CA TYR A 84 -6.35 0.08 -9.52
C TYR A 84 -4.86 0.24 -9.79
N PHE A 85 -4.20 -0.79 -10.31
CA PHE A 85 -2.79 -0.79 -10.68
C PHE A 85 -2.57 -1.35 -12.10
N PRO A 86 -3.27 -0.80 -13.12
CA PRO A 86 -3.04 -1.15 -14.52
C PRO A 86 -1.63 -0.72 -14.95
N PRO A 87 -1.07 -1.28 -16.04
CA PRO A 87 0.22 -0.82 -16.53
C PRO A 87 0.13 0.68 -16.85
N TRP A 88 1.21 1.41 -16.62
CA TRP A 88 1.27 2.82 -16.99
C TRP A 88 1.26 2.97 -18.52
N GLU A 89 0.08 3.08 -19.11
CA GLU A 89 -0.08 3.71 -20.42
C GLU A 89 -0.06 5.21 -20.17
N GLY A 90 1.02 5.89 -20.60
CA GLY A 90 1.36 7.24 -20.16
C GLY A 90 0.17 8.17 -19.94
N GLN A 91 0.12 8.78 -18.74
CA GLN A 91 -0.82 9.86 -18.39
C GLN A 91 -0.89 10.89 -19.52
N ASN A 92 -1.97 10.82 -20.31
CA ASN A 92 -2.47 11.87 -21.20
C ASN A 92 -3.97 12.00 -20.96
#